data_AF-A0A9D4WWY4-F1
#
_entry.id   AF-A0A9D4WWY4-F1
#
_cell.length_a   1.000
_cell.length_b   1.000
_cell.length_c   1.000
_cell.angle_alpha   90.00
_cell.angle_beta   90.00
_cell.angle_gamma   90.00
#
_symmetry.space_group_name_H-M   'P 1'
#
loop_
_entity.id
_entity.type
_entity.pdbx_description
1 polymer ?
#
loop_
_entity_poly.entity_id
_entity_poly.type
_entity_poly.pdbx_seq_one_letter_code
_entity_poly.pdbx_strand_id
1 'polypeptide(L)'
;MKVESMEKLRKVVNEIAYKKNLSKLSPLRFSLLPFLSVSSSFYKLALSIRRRFFLSQVHRLPLPVISVGNLTWGGNGKTPMVEFIAAFFARSGISPLVLSRGYGGGDEVNMLQRHLLGTSTKFGVGAKRAVVASHLIQKYGYIDIRKTSLYEKQNLNWKAHNSLDSEKIGIVVLDDAMQHWSLWRDLDIVMVNGLTLWGNGRLLPLGPLREPLTALRRANVVVIHHSDLVSDRVLEDIESMVQGIKKSVPIFFTKMDPTYLFEVGNINAKILLTALHEATILCVSAIGSPEPFVKRVQECRWEHCMLIE
;
A
#
# COMPACT_ATOMS: atom_id res chain seq x y z
N MET A 1 -0.32 9.88 -31.32
CA MET A 1 -1.15 11.08 -31.11
C MET A 1 -2.15 10.97 -29.93
N LYS A 2 -3.01 9.94 -29.81
CA LYS A 2 -3.96 9.81 -28.68
C LYS A 2 -3.30 9.56 -27.31
N VAL A 3 -2.26 8.72 -27.26
CA VAL A 3 -1.56 8.37 -26.00
C VAL A 3 -0.87 9.59 -25.39
N GLU A 4 -0.15 10.36 -26.21
CA GLU A 4 0.58 11.55 -25.78
C GLU A 4 -0.34 12.65 -25.21
N SER A 5 -1.53 12.81 -25.78
CA SER A 5 -2.54 13.74 -25.25
C SER A 5 -3.06 13.31 -23.87
N MET A 6 -3.20 12.01 -23.64
CA MET A 6 -3.63 11.46 -22.34
C MET A 6 -2.56 11.57 -21.27
N GLU A 7 -1.29 11.37 -21.64
CA GLU A 7 -0.15 11.60 -20.74
C GLU A 7 -0.08 13.06 -20.28
N LYS A 8 -0.24 14.00 -21.22
CA LYS A 8 -0.29 15.45 -20.93
C LYS A 8 -1.43 15.79 -19.98
N LEU A 9 -2.63 15.27 -20.22
CA LEU A 9 -3.78 15.49 -19.34
C LEU A 9 -3.53 14.91 -17.94
N ARG A 10 -2.99 13.70 -17.85
CA ARG A 10 -2.64 13.04 -16.58
C ARG A 10 -1.64 13.88 -15.76
N LYS A 11 -0.58 14.41 -16.40
CA LYS A 11 0.39 15.30 -15.76
C LYS A 11 -0.30 16.55 -15.19
N VAL A 12 -1.15 17.22 -15.99
CA VAL A 12 -1.89 18.40 -15.55
C VAL A 12 -2.82 18.10 -14.36
N VAL A 13 -3.58 16.99 -14.41
CA VAL A 13 -4.48 16.60 -13.31
C VAL A 13 -3.69 16.28 -12.04
N ASN A 14 -2.57 15.57 -12.15
CA ASN A 14 -1.71 15.30 -11.00
C ASN A 14 -1.15 16.57 -10.38
N GLU A 15 -0.70 17.53 -11.18
CA GLU A 15 -0.23 18.82 -10.67
C GLU A 15 -1.34 19.58 -9.94
N ILE A 16 -2.55 19.63 -10.50
CA ILE A 16 -3.71 20.28 -9.85
C ILE A 16 -4.04 19.58 -8.52
N ALA A 17 -4.04 18.26 -8.52
CA ALA A 17 -4.40 17.46 -7.35
C ALA A 17 -3.44 17.65 -6.17
N TYR A 18 -2.13 17.80 -6.45
CA TYR A 18 -1.12 17.96 -5.40
C TYR A 18 -0.74 19.41 -5.08
N LYS A 19 -1.26 20.41 -5.82
CA LYS A 19 -1.03 21.83 -5.53
C LYS A 19 -1.94 22.34 -4.41
N LYS A 20 -1.37 22.65 -3.24
CA LYS A 20 -2.12 23.19 -2.08
C LYS A 20 -2.85 24.51 -2.40
N ASN A 21 -2.23 25.39 -3.19
CA ASN A 21 -2.81 26.68 -3.55
C ASN A 21 -3.19 26.72 -5.04
N LEU A 22 -4.46 26.44 -5.32
CA LEU A 22 -5.04 26.43 -6.67
C LEU A 22 -5.08 27.83 -7.32
N SER A 23 -4.97 28.92 -6.55
CA SER A 23 -4.96 30.28 -7.09
C SER A 23 -3.70 30.64 -7.88
N LYS A 24 -2.61 29.87 -7.73
CA LYS A 24 -1.34 30.07 -8.44
C LYS A 24 -1.21 29.19 -9.70
N LEU A 25 -2.32 28.79 -10.30
CA LEU A 25 -2.31 27.97 -11.53
C LEU A 25 -2.22 28.87 -12.78
N SER A 26 -1.73 28.33 -13.90
CA SER A 26 -1.76 29.06 -15.17
C SER A 26 -3.21 29.17 -15.70
N PRO A 27 -3.54 30.17 -16.54
CA PRO A 27 -4.92 30.40 -17.01
C PRO A 27 -5.56 29.19 -17.68
N LEU A 28 -4.78 28.43 -18.47
CA LEU A 28 -5.23 27.19 -19.11
C LEU A 28 -5.61 26.08 -18.13
N ARG A 29 -5.05 26.08 -16.92
CA ARG A 29 -5.35 25.10 -15.88
C ARG A 29 -6.55 25.51 -15.04
N PHE A 30 -6.79 26.81 -14.92
CA PHE A 30 -7.98 27.36 -14.27
C PHE A 30 -9.27 26.95 -14.99
N SER A 31 -9.26 26.88 -16.33
CA SER A 31 -10.45 26.46 -17.10
C SER A 31 -10.88 25.02 -16.83
N LEU A 32 -9.97 24.14 -16.37
CA LEU A 32 -10.27 22.76 -16.01
C LEU A 32 -10.88 22.61 -14.61
N LEU A 33 -10.72 23.60 -13.73
CA LEU A 33 -11.17 23.50 -12.34
C LEU A 33 -12.69 23.33 -12.19
N PRO A 34 -13.56 24.07 -12.90
CA PRO A 34 -15.01 23.87 -12.81
C PRO A 34 -15.41 22.44 -13.20
N PHE A 35 -14.84 21.93 -14.30
CA PHE A 35 -15.09 20.58 -14.76
C PHE A 35 -14.65 19.53 -13.72
N LEU A 36 -13.41 19.61 -13.23
CA LEU A 36 -12.90 18.70 -12.21
C LEU A 36 -13.69 18.76 -10.90
N SER A 37 -14.16 19.95 -10.51
CA SER A 37 -15.00 20.16 -9.32
C SER A 37 -16.36 19.50 -9.44
N VAL A 38 -17.03 19.66 -10.58
CA VAL A 38 -18.31 19.00 -10.88
C VAL A 38 -18.12 17.48 -10.90
N SER A 39 -17.10 16.99 -11.60
CA SER A 39 -16.77 15.54 -11.61
C SER A 39 -16.47 15.01 -10.21
N SER A 40 -15.80 15.78 -9.35
CA SER A 40 -15.50 15.38 -7.98
C SER A 40 -16.76 15.30 -7.12
N SER A 41 -17.74 16.15 -7.38
CA SER A 41 -19.05 16.11 -6.72
C SER A 41 -19.85 14.86 -7.13
N PHE A 42 -19.86 14.51 -8.42
CA PHE A 42 -20.43 13.26 -8.90
C PHE A 42 -19.72 12.04 -8.30
N TYR A 43 -18.39 12.05 -8.25
CA TYR A 43 -17.61 10.99 -7.61
C TYR A 43 -17.98 10.82 -6.14
N LYS A 44 -18.12 11.92 -5.38
CA LYS A 44 -18.54 11.89 -3.98
C LYS A 44 -19.93 11.28 -3.80
N LEU A 45 -20.88 11.60 -4.68
CA LEU A 45 -22.22 11.03 -4.67
C LEU A 45 -22.16 9.52 -4.94
N ALA A 46 -21.47 9.11 -6.01
CA ALA A 46 -21.29 7.70 -6.35
C ALA A 46 -20.61 6.90 -5.23
N LEU A 47 -19.57 7.48 -4.61
CA LEU A 47 -18.87 6.92 -3.46
C LEU A 47 -19.82 6.71 -2.27
N SER A 48 -20.69 7.68 -2.00
CA SER A 48 -21.65 7.63 -0.88
C SER A 48 -22.70 6.53 -1.09
N ILE A 49 -23.25 6.43 -2.31
CA ILE A 49 -24.19 5.36 -2.70
C ILE A 49 -23.49 3.99 -2.58
N ARG A 50 -22.30 3.86 -3.15
CA ARG A 50 -21.49 2.64 -3.14
C ARG A 50 -21.19 2.19 -1.71
N ARG A 51 -20.79 3.11 -0.84
CA ARG A 51 -20.50 2.82 0.57
C ARG A 51 -21.73 2.27 1.29
N ARG A 52 -22.91 2.90 1.11
CA ARG A 52 -24.15 2.43 1.73
C ARG A 52 -24.50 1.01 1.30
N PHE A 53 -24.38 0.72 0.00
CA PHE A 53 -24.66 -0.60 -0.56
C PHE A 53 -23.73 -1.69 -0.01
N PHE A 54 -22.41 -1.46 0.02
CA PHE A 54 -21.47 -2.50 0.48
C PHE A 54 -21.44 -2.66 1.99
N LEU A 55 -21.79 -1.62 2.76
CA LEU A 55 -21.96 -1.76 4.21
C LEU A 55 -23.16 -2.63 4.60
N SER A 56 -24.15 -2.81 3.73
CA SER A 56 -25.22 -3.81 3.92
C SER A 56 -24.84 -5.24 3.53
N GLN A 57 -23.66 -5.44 2.92
CA GLN A 57 -23.20 -6.74 2.40
C GLN A 57 -21.81 -7.11 2.94
N VAL A 58 -21.57 -6.83 4.22
CA VAL A 58 -20.27 -7.11 4.85
C VAL A 58 -20.16 -8.60 5.16
N HIS A 59 -19.19 -9.26 4.52
CA HIS A 59 -18.83 -10.65 4.77
C HIS A 59 -17.77 -10.73 5.87
N ARG A 60 -17.91 -11.67 6.80
CA ARG A 60 -16.89 -11.96 7.82
C ARG A 60 -16.25 -13.30 7.51
N LEU A 61 -14.93 -13.34 7.52
CA LEU A 61 -14.17 -14.59 7.42
C LEU A 61 -14.02 -15.21 8.81
N PRO A 62 -13.82 -16.54 8.90
CA PRO A 62 -13.61 -17.22 10.18
C PRO A 62 -12.22 -16.92 10.79
N LEU A 63 -11.37 -16.22 10.05
CA LEU A 63 -9.99 -15.86 10.42
C LEU A 63 -9.85 -14.36 10.67
N PRO A 64 -8.81 -13.93 11.41
CA PRO A 64 -8.46 -12.52 11.48
C PRO A 64 -8.07 -11.96 10.10
N VAL A 65 -8.53 -10.75 9.82
CA VAL A 65 -8.28 -10.04 8.56
C VAL A 65 -7.59 -8.71 8.83
N ILE A 66 -6.37 -8.55 8.32
CA ILE A 66 -5.61 -7.29 8.29
C ILE A 66 -5.78 -6.65 6.91
N SER A 67 -6.11 -5.37 6.88
CA SER A 67 -6.19 -4.57 5.67
C SER A 67 -5.05 -3.56 5.63
N VAL A 68 -4.35 -3.52 4.50
CA VAL A 68 -3.39 -2.47 4.18
C VAL A 68 -4.01 -1.62 3.07
N GLY A 69 -4.07 -0.31 3.27
CA GLY A 69 -4.63 0.59 2.27
C GLY A 69 -4.19 2.02 2.46
N ASN A 70 -4.68 2.90 1.60
CA ASN A 70 -4.40 4.32 1.68
C ASN A 70 -5.61 5.15 1.19
N LEU A 71 -5.57 6.45 1.41
CA LEU A 71 -6.65 7.37 1.04
C LEU A 71 -6.47 8.02 -0.34
N THR A 72 -5.30 7.95 -0.96
CA THR A 72 -4.96 8.67 -2.19
C THR A 72 -4.72 7.74 -3.39
N TRP A 73 -4.64 8.26 -4.61
CA TRP A 73 -3.96 7.55 -5.69
C TRP A 73 -2.43 7.67 -5.55
N GLY A 74 -1.68 6.78 -6.21
CA GLY A 74 -0.21 6.83 -6.26
C GLY A 74 0.49 5.81 -5.36
N GLY A 75 1.83 5.83 -5.41
CA GLY A 75 2.69 4.95 -4.61
C GLY A 75 2.70 5.37 -3.14
N ASN A 76 2.13 4.54 -2.27
CA ASN A 76 2.01 4.83 -0.84
C ASN A 76 2.66 3.75 0.05
N GLY A 77 3.55 2.92 -0.51
CA GLY A 77 4.23 1.87 0.27
C GLY A 77 3.35 0.70 0.72
N LYS A 78 2.15 0.52 0.15
CA LYS A 78 1.23 -0.57 0.52
C LYS A 78 1.81 -1.95 0.25
N THR A 79 2.32 -2.19 -0.96
CA THR A 79 2.85 -3.50 -1.37
C THR A 79 4.03 -3.94 -0.50
N PRO A 80 5.04 -3.09 -0.21
CA PRO A 80 6.07 -3.43 0.77
C PRO A 80 5.53 -3.72 2.18
N MET A 81 4.50 -2.99 2.63
CA MET A 81 3.88 -3.27 3.93
C MET A 81 3.14 -4.61 3.95
N VAL A 82 2.43 -4.97 2.88
CA VAL A 82 1.79 -6.28 2.74
C VAL A 82 2.84 -7.40 2.77
N GLU A 83 3.95 -7.22 2.05
CA GLU A 83 5.07 -8.16 2.07
C GLU A 83 5.66 -8.32 3.48
N PHE A 84 5.93 -7.20 4.16
CA PHE A 84 6.46 -7.18 5.52
C PHE A 84 5.57 -7.95 6.50
N ILE A 85 4.25 -7.70 6.45
CA ILE A 85 3.28 -8.38 7.32
C ILE A 85 3.21 -9.88 6.99
N ALA A 86 3.12 -10.24 5.72
CA ALA A 86 3.06 -11.64 5.30
C ALA A 86 4.34 -12.40 5.70
N ALA A 87 5.51 -11.83 5.45
CA ALA A 87 6.78 -12.41 5.85
C ALA A 87 6.89 -12.57 7.37
N PHE A 88 6.42 -11.58 8.15
CA PHE A 88 6.41 -11.65 9.61
C PHE A 88 5.58 -12.84 10.12
N PHE A 89 4.36 -13.02 9.61
CA PHE A 89 3.51 -14.15 10.00
C PHE A 89 4.07 -15.49 9.53
N ALA A 90 4.56 -15.58 8.30
CA ALA A 90 5.15 -16.79 7.77
C ALA A 90 6.39 -17.24 8.58
N ARG A 91 7.26 -16.30 8.95
CA ARG A 91 8.42 -16.55 9.84
C ARG A 91 8.00 -16.96 11.25
N SER A 92 6.82 -16.54 11.69
CA SER A 92 6.22 -16.93 12.97
C SER A 92 5.47 -18.28 12.89
N GLY A 93 5.58 -19.00 11.77
CA GLY A 93 4.89 -20.28 11.56
C GLY A 93 3.41 -20.16 11.22
N ILE A 94 2.87 -18.95 11.05
CA ILE A 94 1.46 -18.72 10.71
C ILE A 94 1.38 -18.50 9.21
N SER A 95 0.66 -19.37 8.49
CA SER A 95 0.48 -19.25 7.04
C SER A 95 -0.46 -18.08 6.68
N PRO A 96 0.02 -17.03 6.02
CA PRO A 96 -0.81 -15.91 5.61
C PRO A 96 -1.47 -16.16 4.25
N LEU A 97 -2.70 -15.68 4.07
CA LEU A 97 -3.36 -15.55 2.78
C LEU A 97 -3.36 -14.07 2.36
N VAL A 98 -2.58 -13.74 1.34
CA VAL A 98 -2.56 -12.40 0.72
C VAL A 98 -3.64 -12.32 -0.35
N LEU A 99 -4.54 -11.35 -0.23
CA LEU A 99 -5.61 -11.09 -1.20
C LEU A 99 -5.42 -9.74 -1.86
N SER A 100 -5.22 -9.75 -3.18
CA SER A 100 -5.17 -8.55 -3.99
C SER A 100 -6.34 -8.49 -4.99
N ARG A 101 -6.61 -7.30 -5.52
CA ARG A 101 -7.63 -7.11 -6.55
C ARG A 101 -7.17 -7.59 -7.93
N GLY A 102 -5.86 -7.58 -8.19
CA GLY A 102 -5.28 -7.81 -9.52
C GLY A 102 -5.27 -6.56 -10.40
N TYR A 103 -4.91 -5.40 -9.83
CA TYR A 103 -4.74 -4.17 -10.61
C TYR A 103 -3.47 -4.26 -11.48
N GLY A 104 -3.44 -3.59 -12.64
CA GLY A 104 -2.24 -3.51 -13.49
C GLY A 104 -1.79 -4.84 -14.11
N GLY A 105 -2.68 -5.82 -14.33
CA GLY A 105 -2.31 -7.10 -14.96
C GLY A 105 -1.77 -8.17 -14.01
N GLY A 106 -1.68 -7.88 -12.71
CA GLY A 106 -1.24 -8.85 -11.69
C GLY A 106 0.25 -8.78 -11.33
N ASP A 107 0.99 -7.83 -11.90
CA ASP A 107 2.43 -7.66 -11.66
C ASP A 107 2.78 -7.50 -10.18
N GLU A 108 1.97 -6.77 -9.41
CA GLU A 108 2.15 -6.60 -7.96
C GLU A 108 2.06 -7.95 -7.22
N VAL A 109 1.12 -8.81 -7.60
CA VAL A 109 0.96 -10.14 -6.98
C VAL A 109 2.08 -11.06 -7.41
N ASN A 110 2.47 -11.03 -8.68
CA ASN A 110 3.59 -11.81 -9.19
C ASN A 110 4.91 -11.41 -8.52
N MET A 111 5.10 -10.12 -8.21
CA MET A 111 6.23 -9.63 -7.41
C MET A 111 6.19 -10.21 -6.00
N LEU A 112 5.06 -10.07 -5.28
CA LEU A 112 4.92 -10.60 -3.93
C LEU A 112 5.12 -12.12 -3.86
N GLN A 113 4.61 -12.86 -4.86
CA GLN A 113 4.81 -14.30 -4.97
C GLN A 113 6.29 -14.68 -5.12
N ARG A 114 7.06 -13.91 -5.90
CA ARG A 114 8.50 -14.11 -6.04
C ARG A 114 9.25 -13.80 -4.75
N HIS A 115 8.91 -12.71 -4.06
CA HIS A 115 9.58 -12.30 -2.82
C HIS A 115 9.28 -13.23 -1.65
N LEU A 116 8.07 -13.79 -1.61
CA LEU A 116 7.61 -14.71 -0.56
C LEU A 116 7.71 -16.18 -0.99
N LEU A 117 8.49 -16.46 -2.05
CA LEU A 117 8.76 -17.82 -2.49
C LEU A 117 9.48 -18.60 -1.38
N GLY A 118 9.08 -19.86 -1.17
CA GLY A 118 9.61 -20.69 -0.09
C GLY A 118 9.01 -20.40 1.29
N THR A 119 8.08 -19.44 1.40
CA THR A 119 7.26 -19.26 2.61
C THR A 119 5.95 -20.05 2.51
N SER A 120 5.21 -20.16 3.63
CA SER A 120 3.87 -20.78 3.65
C SER A 120 2.78 -19.90 3.01
N THR A 121 3.10 -18.68 2.61
CA THR A 121 2.16 -17.68 2.08
C THR A 121 1.33 -18.19 0.90
N LYS A 122 0.01 -18.01 0.99
CA LYS A 122 -0.94 -18.28 -0.09
C LYS A 122 -1.39 -16.96 -0.71
N PHE A 123 -1.80 -17.00 -1.98
CA PHE A 123 -2.22 -15.83 -2.72
C PHE A 123 -3.57 -16.04 -3.37
N GLY A 124 -4.41 -15.00 -3.35
CA GLY A 124 -5.68 -14.95 -4.06
C GLY A 124 -5.85 -13.61 -4.79
N VAL A 125 -6.29 -13.68 -6.04
CA VAL A 125 -6.48 -12.51 -6.89
C VAL A 125 -7.92 -12.43 -7.36
N GLY A 126 -8.57 -11.30 -7.13
CA GLY A 126 -9.88 -11.04 -7.72
C GLY A 126 -10.63 -9.85 -7.09
N ALA A 127 -11.56 -9.30 -7.86
CA ALA A 127 -12.39 -8.17 -7.41
C ALA A 127 -13.33 -8.55 -6.25
N LYS A 128 -13.85 -9.79 -6.23
CA LYS A 128 -14.70 -10.33 -5.17
C LYS A 128 -13.85 -11.07 -4.13
N ARG A 129 -13.05 -10.33 -3.35
CA ARG A 129 -12.06 -10.90 -2.42
C ARG A 129 -12.64 -11.87 -1.40
N ALA A 130 -13.86 -11.62 -0.90
CA ALA A 130 -14.54 -12.53 0.03
C ALA A 130 -14.76 -13.93 -0.58
N VAL A 131 -15.16 -14.00 -1.85
CA VAL A 131 -15.38 -15.27 -2.57
C VAL A 131 -14.06 -16.02 -2.78
N VAL A 132 -13.03 -15.29 -3.22
CA VAL A 132 -11.68 -15.84 -3.39
C VAL A 132 -11.13 -16.37 -2.07
N ALA A 133 -11.32 -15.62 -0.98
CA ALA A 133 -10.91 -16.02 0.36
C ALA A 133 -11.59 -17.32 0.79
N SER A 134 -12.93 -17.38 0.68
CA SER A 134 -13.70 -18.58 1.07
C SER A 134 -13.27 -19.82 0.28
N HIS A 135 -13.02 -19.68 -1.02
CA HIS A 135 -12.54 -20.79 -1.84
C HIS A 135 -11.16 -21.30 -1.39
N LEU A 136 -10.22 -20.40 -1.11
CA LEU A 136 -8.87 -20.78 -0.68
C LEU A 136 -8.87 -21.34 0.75
N ILE A 137 -9.71 -20.82 1.63
CA ILE A 137 -9.93 -21.36 2.98
C ILE A 137 -10.54 -22.77 2.90
N GLN A 138 -11.46 -23.02 1.97
CA GLN A 138 -12.00 -24.37 1.75
C GLN A 138 -10.94 -25.32 1.19
N LYS A 139 -10.09 -24.84 0.27
CA LYS A 139 -9.03 -25.64 -0.35
C LYS A 139 -7.91 -26.03 0.61
N TYR A 140 -7.42 -25.08 1.40
CA TYR A 140 -6.24 -25.27 2.24
C TYR A 140 -6.57 -25.49 3.73
N GLY A 141 -7.83 -25.32 4.12
CA GLY A 141 -8.23 -25.29 5.52
C GLY A 141 -7.78 -23.99 6.22
N TYR A 142 -8.17 -23.86 7.48
CA TYR A 142 -7.81 -22.70 8.30
C TYR A 142 -7.62 -23.03 9.79
N ILE A 143 -6.91 -22.16 10.50
CA ILE A 143 -6.74 -22.19 11.96
C ILE A 143 -7.04 -20.80 12.51
N ASP A 144 -8.05 -20.67 13.39
CA ASP A 144 -8.35 -19.39 14.05
C ASP A 144 -7.39 -19.11 15.21
N ILE A 145 -6.31 -18.38 14.91
CA ILE A 145 -5.25 -18.01 15.86
C ILE A 145 -5.75 -17.20 17.08
N ARG A 146 -6.97 -16.64 17.03
CA ARG A 146 -7.58 -15.92 18.16
C ARG A 146 -8.03 -16.89 19.25
N LYS A 147 -8.52 -18.07 18.84
CA LYS A 147 -9.13 -19.08 19.72
C LYS A 147 -8.14 -20.13 20.23
N THR A 148 -6.96 -20.23 19.62
CA THR A 148 -5.85 -21.05 20.13
C THR A 148 -5.53 -20.64 21.57
N SER A 149 -5.54 -21.60 22.50
CA SER A 149 -5.54 -21.30 23.94
C SER A 149 -4.25 -20.62 24.39
N LEU A 150 -4.31 -19.83 25.48
CA LEU A 150 -3.14 -19.19 26.09
C LEU A 150 -2.02 -20.20 26.46
N TYR A 151 -2.36 -21.47 26.70
CA TYR A 151 -1.41 -22.54 27.02
C TYR A 151 -0.62 -23.00 25.78
N GLU A 152 -1.25 -23.04 24.60
CA GLU A 152 -0.56 -23.22 23.32
C GLU A 152 0.24 -21.97 22.92
N LYS A 153 -0.22 -20.76 23.31
CA LYS A 153 0.52 -19.49 23.09
C LYS A 153 1.81 -19.37 23.92
N GLN A 154 1.88 -20.00 25.10
CA GLN A 154 3.10 -20.05 25.91
C GLN A 154 4.04 -21.21 25.52
N ASN A 155 3.50 -22.32 25.01
CA ASN A 155 4.31 -23.36 24.35
C ASN A 155 4.69 -23.02 22.90
N LEU A 156 4.07 -21.97 22.32
CA LEU A 156 4.57 -21.19 21.19
C LEU A 156 5.74 -20.27 21.64
N ASN A 157 6.65 -20.80 22.46
CA ASN A 157 8.05 -20.61 22.11
C ASN A 157 8.17 -21.18 20.70
N TRP A 158 8.17 -20.27 19.72
CA TRP A 158 8.56 -20.28 18.30
C TRP A 158 9.63 -21.29 17.86
N LYS A 159 9.67 -22.48 18.47
CA LYS A 159 10.53 -23.60 18.15
C LYS A 159 10.30 -23.89 16.69
N ALA A 160 11.25 -23.40 15.92
CA ALA A 160 11.66 -23.95 14.67
C ALA A 160 11.45 -25.47 14.71
N HIS A 161 10.84 -25.99 13.65
CA HIS A 161 10.84 -27.41 13.28
C HIS A 161 9.72 -28.35 13.73
N ASN A 162 8.52 -27.91 14.13
CA ASN A 162 7.37 -28.84 14.11
C ASN A 162 6.16 -28.33 13.32
N SER A 163 6.01 -28.99 12.17
CA SER A 163 4.92 -29.07 11.18
C SER A 163 3.49 -29.11 11.73
N LEU A 164 3.03 -28.06 12.43
CA LEU A 164 1.60 -27.84 12.59
C LEU A 164 1.09 -27.17 11.30
N ASP A 165 0.53 -27.97 10.39
CA ASP A 165 -0.34 -27.54 9.29
C ASP A 165 0.14 -26.29 8.51
N SER A 166 1.38 -26.28 8.00
CA SER A 166 1.90 -25.17 7.16
C SER A 166 1.05 -24.89 5.91
N GLU A 167 0.10 -25.76 5.60
CA GLU A 167 -0.90 -25.58 4.57
C GLU A 167 -2.09 -24.72 5.01
N LYS A 168 -2.55 -24.83 6.27
CA LYS A 168 -3.77 -24.15 6.74
C LYS A 168 -3.55 -22.66 6.93
N ILE A 169 -4.50 -21.86 6.46
CA ILE A 169 -4.42 -20.41 6.55
C ILE A 169 -4.74 -19.96 7.97
N GLY A 170 -3.83 -19.18 8.59
CA GLY A 170 -4.02 -18.63 9.93
C GLY A 170 -4.45 -17.16 9.96
N ILE A 171 -4.18 -16.43 8.88
CA ILE A 171 -4.49 -14.99 8.79
C ILE A 171 -4.69 -14.55 7.35
N VAL A 172 -5.53 -13.53 7.15
CA VAL A 172 -5.75 -12.91 5.83
C VAL A 172 -5.17 -11.50 5.82
N VAL A 173 -4.38 -11.18 4.80
CA VAL A 173 -3.80 -9.84 4.56
C VAL A 173 -4.37 -9.30 3.25
N LEU A 174 -5.09 -8.18 3.32
CA LEU A 174 -5.70 -7.54 2.16
C LEU A 174 -4.81 -6.42 1.65
N ASP A 175 -4.42 -6.53 0.38
CA ASP A 175 -3.69 -5.48 -0.33
C ASP A 175 -4.66 -4.44 -0.90
N ASP A 176 -4.33 -3.15 -0.82
CA ASP A 176 -5.14 -2.00 -1.22
C ASP A 176 -6.64 -2.11 -0.87
N ALA A 177 -6.95 -2.27 0.43
CA ALA A 177 -8.27 -2.72 0.87
C ALA A 177 -9.12 -1.68 1.61
N MET A 178 -8.63 -0.46 1.79
CA MET A 178 -9.32 0.57 2.59
C MET A 178 -10.71 0.93 2.05
N GLN A 179 -10.91 0.87 0.73
CA GLN A 179 -12.20 1.07 0.04
C GLN A 179 -13.00 -0.23 -0.15
N HIS A 180 -12.49 -1.38 0.29
CA HIS A 180 -13.13 -2.69 0.13
C HIS A 180 -14.08 -2.97 1.31
N TRP A 181 -15.21 -2.26 1.35
CA TRP A 181 -16.14 -2.32 2.48
C TRP A 181 -16.85 -3.66 2.66
N SER A 182 -17.01 -4.45 1.59
CA SER A 182 -17.75 -5.72 1.56
C SER A 182 -17.11 -6.86 2.36
N LEU A 183 -15.88 -6.70 2.84
CA LEU A 183 -15.19 -7.69 3.67
C LEU A 183 -14.79 -7.05 4.99
N TRP A 184 -15.27 -7.62 6.11
CA TRP A 184 -14.90 -7.18 7.44
C TRP A 184 -13.39 -7.31 7.67
N ARG A 185 -12.82 -6.33 8.37
CA ARG A 185 -11.39 -6.27 8.72
C ARG A 185 -11.30 -6.06 10.22
N ASP A 186 -10.44 -6.85 10.86
CA ASP A 186 -10.19 -6.76 12.30
C ASP A 186 -9.13 -5.71 12.61
N LEU A 187 -8.24 -5.42 11.65
CA LEU A 187 -7.24 -4.38 11.73
C LEU A 187 -7.10 -3.65 10.39
N ASP A 188 -7.32 -2.33 10.37
CA ASP A 188 -7.06 -1.46 9.23
C ASP A 188 -5.76 -0.66 9.43
N ILE A 189 -4.75 -0.95 8.62
CA ILE A 189 -3.49 -0.21 8.53
C ILE A 189 -3.60 0.76 7.36
N VAL A 190 -3.50 2.06 7.66
CA VAL A 190 -3.56 3.12 6.66
C VAL A 190 -2.18 3.70 6.41
N MET A 191 -1.68 3.48 5.21
CA MET A 191 -0.43 4.03 4.72
C MET A 191 -0.62 5.49 4.29
N VAL A 192 0.34 6.34 4.67
CA VAL A 192 0.44 7.74 4.30
C VAL A 192 1.83 7.98 3.73
N ASN A 193 1.93 8.47 2.48
CA ASN A 193 3.23 8.84 1.92
C ASN A 193 3.66 10.21 2.47
N GLY A 194 4.76 10.27 3.21
CA GLY A 194 5.31 11.49 3.79
C GLY A 194 5.66 12.57 2.75
N LEU A 195 6.04 12.17 1.53
CA LEU A 195 6.40 13.09 0.45
C LEU A 195 5.18 13.67 -0.27
N THR A 196 4.12 12.88 -0.42
CA THR A 196 2.94 13.22 -1.24
C THR A 196 1.64 12.97 -0.49
N LEU A 197 1.49 13.58 0.69
CA LEU A 197 0.40 13.36 1.66
C LEU A 197 -1.02 13.18 1.08
N TRP A 198 -1.84 14.24 1.11
CA TRP A 198 -3.24 14.22 0.66
C TRP A 198 -3.53 15.28 -0.41
N GLY A 199 -2.47 15.83 -1.00
CA GLY A 199 -2.54 16.89 -2.01
C GLY A 199 -3.34 18.10 -1.56
N ASN A 200 -4.29 18.54 -2.39
CA ASN A 200 -5.18 19.66 -2.13
C ASN A 200 -6.39 19.32 -1.23
N GLY A 201 -6.46 18.10 -0.67
CA GLY A 201 -7.53 17.66 0.22
C GLY A 201 -8.90 17.45 -0.45
N ARG A 202 -8.96 17.45 -1.80
CA ARG A 202 -10.19 17.19 -2.56
C ARG A 202 -10.25 15.75 -3.05
N LEU A 203 -11.47 15.29 -3.32
CA LEU A 203 -11.73 13.97 -3.88
C LEU A 203 -11.37 13.89 -5.36
N LEU A 204 -11.18 12.66 -5.84
CA LEU A 204 -11.06 12.35 -7.26
C LEU A 204 -12.16 13.04 -8.09
N PRO A 205 -11.87 13.60 -9.28
CA PRO A 205 -10.55 13.82 -9.88
C PRO A 205 -9.91 15.18 -9.53
N LEU A 206 -10.60 16.06 -8.80
CA LEU A 206 -10.07 17.39 -8.44
C LEU A 206 -8.86 17.31 -7.51
N GLY A 207 -8.83 16.31 -6.64
CA GLY A 207 -7.71 16.00 -5.77
C GLY A 207 -7.43 14.50 -5.74
N PRO A 208 -6.40 14.08 -4.99
CA PRO A 208 -5.93 12.71 -5.04
C PRO A 208 -6.74 11.76 -4.15
N LEU A 209 -7.64 12.27 -3.31
CA LEU A 209 -8.35 11.47 -2.31
C LEU A 209 -9.42 10.56 -2.95
N ARG A 210 -9.31 9.26 -2.72
CA ARG A 210 -10.30 8.22 -3.03
C ARG A 210 -11.48 8.24 -2.06
N GLU A 211 -11.26 8.73 -0.85
CA GLU A 211 -12.28 8.94 0.17
C GLU A 211 -12.00 10.22 0.96
N PRO A 212 -13.01 10.86 1.58
CA PRO A 212 -12.78 12.03 2.40
C PRO A 212 -11.77 11.75 3.50
N LEU A 213 -11.00 12.75 3.91
CA LEU A 213 -9.95 12.56 4.93
C LEU A 213 -10.48 12.02 6.26
N THR A 214 -11.76 12.29 6.56
CA THR A 214 -12.48 11.72 7.72
C THR A 214 -12.59 10.19 7.70
N ALA A 215 -12.40 9.54 6.55
CA ALA A 215 -12.33 8.08 6.45
C ALA A 215 -11.12 7.49 7.20
N LEU A 216 -10.08 8.30 7.51
CA LEU A 216 -8.96 7.91 8.36
C LEU A 216 -9.42 7.45 9.76
N ARG A 217 -10.62 7.85 10.21
CA ARG A 217 -11.21 7.36 11.47
C ARG A 217 -11.32 5.84 11.56
N ARG A 218 -11.35 5.15 10.42
CA ARG A 218 -11.37 3.68 10.35
C ARG A 218 -10.01 3.04 10.65
N ALA A 219 -8.91 3.77 10.48
CA ALA A 219 -7.56 3.26 10.72
C ALA A 219 -7.38 2.80 12.16
N ASN A 220 -6.95 1.57 12.38
CA ASN A 220 -6.45 1.12 13.67
C ASN A 220 -4.99 1.53 13.87
N VAL A 221 -4.24 1.62 12.78
CA VAL A 221 -2.84 2.04 12.76
C VAL A 221 -2.64 2.95 11.55
N VAL A 222 -1.87 4.01 11.73
CA VAL A 222 -1.38 4.85 10.63
C VAL A 222 0.12 4.62 10.47
N VAL A 223 0.57 4.44 9.23
CA VAL A 223 1.99 4.27 8.91
C VAL A 223 2.42 5.36 7.95
N ILE A 224 3.40 6.16 8.36
CA ILE A 224 4.02 7.19 7.54
C ILE A 224 5.19 6.57 6.79
N HIS A 225 5.04 6.46 5.48
CA HIS A 225 6.04 5.94 4.55
C HIS A 225 6.97 7.04 4.05
N HIS A 226 8.22 6.69 3.75
CA HIS A 226 9.28 7.66 3.42
C HIS A 226 9.50 8.71 4.51
N SER A 227 9.28 8.32 5.76
CA SER A 227 9.42 9.21 6.93
C SER A 227 10.82 9.82 7.06
N ASP A 228 11.84 9.10 6.58
CA ASP A 228 13.23 9.51 6.61
C ASP A 228 13.61 10.47 5.46
N LEU A 229 12.73 10.65 4.47
CA LEU A 229 12.94 11.58 3.34
C LEU A 229 12.26 12.95 3.56
N VAL A 230 11.73 13.20 4.76
CA VAL A 230 11.05 14.43 5.17
C VAL A 230 11.63 14.93 6.51
N SER A 231 11.55 16.24 6.76
CA SER A 231 12.04 16.84 8.01
C SER A 231 11.12 16.52 9.20
N ASP A 232 11.66 16.53 10.42
CA ASP A 232 10.91 16.30 11.67
C ASP A 232 9.68 17.22 11.80
N ARG A 233 9.79 18.50 11.44
CA ARG A 233 8.65 19.44 11.44
C ARG A 233 7.48 18.96 10.56
N VAL A 234 7.79 18.34 9.42
CA VAL A 234 6.77 17.79 8.52
C VAL A 234 6.14 16.54 9.14
N LEU A 235 6.91 15.71 9.84
CA LEU A 235 6.36 14.57 10.58
C LEU A 235 5.43 15.02 11.71
N GLU A 236 5.83 16.02 12.50
CA GLU A 236 5.01 16.63 13.55
C GLU A 236 3.69 17.20 13.00
N ASP A 237 3.74 17.87 11.85
CA ASP A 237 2.54 18.36 11.14
C ASP A 237 1.63 17.20 10.72
N ILE A 238 2.20 16.12 10.18
CA ILE A 238 1.44 14.93 9.76
C ILE A 238 0.78 14.27 10.97
N GLU A 239 1.52 14.07 12.04
CA GLU A 239 1.01 13.51 13.29
C GLU A 239 -0.14 14.35 13.83
N SER A 240 0.04 15.67 13.90
CA SER A 240 -0.98 16.61 14.36
C SER A 240 -2.25 16.52 13.50
N MET A 241 -2.10 16.45 12.16
CA MET A 241 -3.23 16.27 11.25
C MET A 241 -3.95 14.93 11.47
N VAL A 242 -3.22 13.83 11.63
CA VAL A 242 -3.78 12.49 11.88
C VAL A 242 -4.53 12.47 13.22
N GLN A 243 -3.89 12.96 14.28
CA GLN A 243 -4.46 13.01 15.63
C GLN A 243 -5.68 13.93 15.71
N GLY A 244 -5.72 15.01 14.92
CA GLY A 244 -6.90 15.87 14.77
C GLY A 244 -8.11 15.15 14.18
N ILE A 245 -7.91 14.08 13.39
CA ILE A 245 -9.00 13.29 12.79
C ILE A 245 -9.41 12.12 13.68
N LYS A 246 -8.41 11.39 14.22
CA LYS A 246 -8.58 10.27 15.13
C LYS A 246 -7.58 10.38 16.28
N LYS A 247 -8.08 10.85 17.42
CA LYS A 247 -7.29 10.97 18.65
C LYS A 247 -6.73 9.61 19.07
N SER A 248 -5.46 9.59 19.49
CA SER A 248 -4.77 8.42 20.04
C SER A 248 -4.63 7.22 19.09
N VAL A 249 -4.74 7.41 17.77
CA VAL A 249 -4.37 6.34 16.83
C VAL A 249 -2.85 6.13 16.87
N PRO A 250 -2.35 4.89 16.98
CA PRO A 250 -0.93 4.61 16.86
C PRO A 250 -0.40 5.05 15.48
N ILE A 251 0.72 5.76 15.49
CA ILE A 251 1.43 6.23 14.30
C ILE A 251 2.81 5.58 14.30
N PHE A 252 3.18 4.95 13.19
CA PHE A 252 4.50 4.37 12.98
C PHE A 252 5.17 4.98 11.76
N PHE A 253 6.49 4.94 11.75
CA PHE A 253 7.33 5.47 10.69
C PHE A 253 8.02 4.33 9.97
N THR A 254 8.11 4.42 8.65
CA THR A 254 8.83 3.45 7.83
C THR A 254 9.79 4.14 6.89
N LYS A 255 10.92 3.47 6.67
CA LYS A 255 11.91 3.78 5.64
C LYS A 255 12.10 2.58 4.73
N MET A 256 12.53 2.83 3.50
CA MET A 256 12.99 1.79 2.58
C MET A 256 14.51 1.86 2.51
N ASP A 257 15.17 0.82 3.01
CA ASP A 257 16.62 0.73 3.06
C ASP A 257 17.08 -0.33 2.05
N PRO A 258 17.88 0.02 1.02
CA PRO A 258 18.44 -0.97 0.13
C PRO A 258 19.35 -1.91 0.92
N THR A 259 19.28 -3.21 0.63
CA THR A 259 20.10 -4.21 1.34
C THR A 259 21.06 -4.93 0.40
N TYR A 260 20.64 -5.20 -0.82
CA TYR A 260 21.44 -5.82 -1.87
C TYR A 260 20.86 -5.47 -3.24
N LEU A 261 21.67 -5.69 -4.28
CA LEU A 261 21.24 -5.71 -5.67
C LEU A 261 21.07 -7.16 -6.10
N PHE A 262 20.36 -7.38 -7.19
CA PHE A 262 20.29 -8.69 -7.82
C PHE A 262 20.32 -8.56 -9.33
N GLU A 263 20.76 -9.62 -10.00
CA GLU A 263 20.80 -9.66 -11.45
C GLU A 263 19.40 -9.88 -12.02
N VAL A 264 19.05 -9.12 -13.05
CA VAL A 264 17.77 -9.28 -13.76
C VAL A 264 17.75 -10.64 -14.45
N GLY A 265 16.90 -11.55 -13.96
CA GLY A 265 16.84 -12.95 -14.41
C GLY A 265 17.31 -13.95 -13.35
N ASN A 266 18.06 -13.50 -12.34
CA ASN A 266 18.49 -14.31 -11.21
C ASN A 266 18.37 -13.54 -9.89
N ILE A 267 17.14 -13.45 -9.36
CA ILE A 267 16.85 -12.74 -8.11
C ILE A 267 17.54 -13.33 -6.87
N ASN A 268 18.02 -14.57 -6.97
CA ASN A 268 18.75 -15.24 -5.90
C ASN A 268 20.23 -14.83 -5.85
N ALA A 269 20.78 -14.29 -6.95
CA ALA A 269 22.13 -13.76 -7.01
C ALA A 269 22.17 -12.39 -6.32
N LYS A 270 22.41 -12.38 -5.01
CA LYS A 270 22.53 -11.16 -4.22
C LYS A 270 23.92 -10.57 -4.36
N ILE A 271 24.00 -9.34 -4.85
CA ILE A 271 25.21 -8.55 -4.99
C ILE A 271 25.20 -7.48 -3.89
N LEU A 272 26.30 -7.35 -3.14
CA LEU A 272 26.42 -6.33 -2.11
C LEU A 272 26.37 -4.93 -2.72
N LEU A 273 25.79 -3.97 -2.00
CA LEU A 273 25.72 -2.57 -2.44
C LEU A 273 27.12 -1.94 -2.67
N THR A 274 28.14 -2.46 -1.98
CA THR A 274 29.54 -2.05 -2.15
C THR A 274 30.10 -2.38 -3.52
N ALA A 275 29.49 -3.30 -4.28
CA ALA A 275 29.92 -3.62 -5.64
C ALA A 275 29.75 -2.43 -6.62
N LEU A 276 28.99 -1.41 -6.21
CA LEU A 276 28.75 -0.20 -6.99
C LEU A 276 29.63 0.98 -6.59
N HIS A 277 30.57 0.77 -5.67
CA HIS A 277 31.48 1.84 -5.26
C HIS A 277 32.33 2.27 -6.47
N GLU A 278 32.38 3.57 -6.74
CA GLU A 278 33.12 4.18 -7.88
C GLU A 278 32.60 3.81 -9.29
N ALA A 279 31.43 3.17 -9.39
CA ALA A 279 30.78 2.88 -10.67
C ALA A 279 29.87 4.02 -11.10
N THR A 280 29.88 4.34 -12.39
CA THR A 280 28.85 5.18 -13.04
C THR A 280 27.61 4.33 -13.28
N ILE A 281 26.47 4.72 -12.72
CA ILE A 281 25.25 3.90 -12.76
C ILE A 281 24.11 4.60 -13.47
N LEU A 282 23.63 3.99 -14.55
CA LEU A 282 22.36 4.37 -15.15
C LEU A 282 21.19 3.79 -14.33
N CYS A 283 20.36 4.64 -13.75
CA CYS A 283 19.19 4.22 -12.98
C CYS A 283 17.91 4.39 -13.80
N VAL A 284 17.27 3.27 -14.12
CA VAL A 284 15.97 3.26 -14.81
C VAL A 284 14.90 2.84 -13.82
N SER A 285 13.77 3.55 -13.78
CA SER A 285 12.67 3.24 -12.88
C SER A 285 11.34 3.30 -13.62
N ALA A 286 10.55 2.24 -13.49
CA ALA A 286 9.19 2.16 -14.03
C ALA A 286 8.15 2.20 -12.90
N ILE A 287 8.38 3.03 -11.87
CA ILE A 287 7.48 3.18 -10.72
C ILE A 287 6.65 4.45 -10.84
N GLY A 288 5.42 4.43 -10.30
CA GLY A 288 4.49 5.55 -10.43
C GLY A 288 4.88 6.86 -9.70
N SER A 289 5.97 6.85 -8.92
CA SER A 289 6.58 8.02 -8.27
C SER A 289 8.07 7.73 -8.09
N PRO A 290 8.93 8.14 -9.04
CA PRO A 290 10.35 7.81 -9.05
C PRO A 290 11.17 8.61 -8.03
N GLU A 291 10.66 9.75 -7.54
CA GLU A 291 11.39 10.69 -6.69
C GLU A 291 11.99 10.06 -5.42
N PRO A 292 11.29 9.17 -4.67
CA PRO A 292 11.88 8.52 -3.51
C PRO A 292 13.03 7.57 -3.86
N PHE A 293 12.93 6.90 -5.02
CA PHE A 293 13.99 6.03 -5.52
C PHE A 293 15.23 6.85 -5.86
N VAL A 294 15.06 7.98 -6.54
CA VAL A 294 16.16 8.89 -6.91
C VAL A 294 16.86 9.44 -5.68
N LYS A 295 16.10 9.95 -4.71
CA LYS A 295 16.66 10.45 -3.44
C LYS A 295 17.49 9.36 -2.75
N ARG A 296 16.98 8.12 -2.72
CA ARG A 296 17.68 7.01 -2.07
C ARG A 296 18.99 6.67 -2.77
N VAL A 297 19.00 6.62 -4.10
CA VAL A 297 20.21 6.33 -4.86
C VAL A 297 21.26 7.43 -4.62
N GLN A 298 20.85 8.69 -4.59
CA GLN A 298 21.73 9.83 -4.29
C GLN A 298 22.34 9.74 -2.89
N GLU A 299 21.55 9.36 -1.87
CA GLU A 299 22.04 9.15 -0.50
C GLU A 299 23.06 8.00 -0.41
N CYS A 300 22.94 6.98 -1.27
CA CYS A 300 23.88 5.86 -1.34
C CYS A 300 25.23 6.24 -1.99
N ARG A 301 25.42 7.51 -2.40
CA ARG A 301 26.64 8.04 -3.03
C ARG A 301 27.07 7.31 -4.30
N TRP A 302 26.12 6.83 -5.10
CA TRP A 302 26.43 6.27 -6.42
C TRP A 302 26.52 7.43 -7.43
N GLU A 303 27.70 7.63 -8.01
CA GLU A 303 27.97 8.79 -8.87
C GLU A 303 27.28 8.63 -10.24
N HIS A 304 26.66 9.72 -10.71
CA HIS A 304 26.03 9.89 -12.03
C HIS A 304 24.75 9.08 -12.30
N CYS A 305 23.64 9.47 -11.68
CA CYS A 305 22.30 8.97 -12.04
C CYS A 305 21.71 9.78 -13.20
N MET A 306 21.47 9.14 -14.34
CA MET A 306 20.61 9.68 -15.39
C MET A 306 19.25 8.97 -15.32
N LEU A 307 18.17 9.73 -15.11
CA LEU A 307 16.81 9.20 -15.14
C LEU A 307 16.31 9.18 -16.58
N ILE A 308 15.77 8.02 -16.98
CA ILE A 308 14.92 7.90 -18.16
C ILE A 308 13.52 7.59 -17.60
N GLU A 309 12.62 8.58 -17.65
CA GLU A 309 11.18 8.43 -17.37
C GLU A 309 10.44 7.73 -18.52
#